data_AF-A0A842RJC8-F1
#
_entry.id   AF-A0A842RJC8-F1
#
_cell.length_a   1.000
_cell.length_b   1.000
_cell.length_c   1.000
_cell.angle_alpha   90.00
_cell.angle_beta   90.00
_cell.angle_gamma   90.00
#
_symmetry.space_group_name_H-M   'P 1'
#
loop_
_entity.id
_entity.type
_entity.pdbx_description
1 polymer ?
#
loop_
_entity_poly.entity_id
_entity_poly.type
_entity_poly.pdbx_seq_one_letter_code
_entity_poly.pdbx_strand_id
1 'polypeptide(L)' 'MADDGILTIEKSEGRRVCPNCGEEKKEMIHESTDKGNIISDYPRMYGHKYKCGSCGTEWREK' A
#
# COMPACT_ATOMS: atom_id res chain seq x y z
N MET A 1 3.87 -9.47 19.04
CA MET A 1 4.28 -9.83 17.67
C MET A 1 3.46 -8.98 16.71
N ALA A 2 4.05 -7.97 16.07
CA ALA A 2 3.38 -7.19 15.02
C ALA A 2 4.20 -7.38 13.74
N ASP A 3 3.69 -8.26 12.89
CA ASP A 3 4.20 -8.50 11.55
C ASP A 3 3.94 -7.25 10.71
N ASP A 4 4.88 -6.30 10.73
CA ASP A 4 4.88 -5.16 9.81
C ASP A 4 5.54 -5.60 8.50
N GLY A 5 4.91 -6.58 7.84
CA GLY A 5 5.32 -7.13 6.54
C GLY A 5 4.82 -6.30 5.35
N ILE A 6 4.61 -4.99 5.53
CA ILE A 6 4.10 -4.10 4.49
C ILE A 6 5.26 -3.32 3.87
N LEU A 7 5.48 -3.54 2.58
CA LEU A 7 6.55 -2.87 1.84
C LEU A 7 6.26 -1.36 1.76
N THR A 8 7.26 -0.53 2.04
CA THR A 8 7.13 0.92 1.85
C THR A 8 7.84 1.29 0.55
N ILE A 9 7.10 1.80 -0.44
CA ILE A 9 7.66 2.27 -1.70
C ILE A 9 7.57 3.79 -1.79
N GLU A 10 8.53 4.38 -2.51
CA GLU A 10 8.45 5.78 -2.91
C GLU A 10 7.37 5.92 -3.99
N LYS A 11 6.61 7.02 -3.96
CA LYS A 11 5.61 7.33 -4.99
C LYS A 11 6.21 7.16 -6.39
N SER A 12 5.82 6.11 -7.08
CA SER A 12 6.18 5.94 -8.48
C SER A 12 5.40 6.97 -9.29
N GLU A 13 6.08 7.99 -9.84
CA GLU A 13 5.51 8.95 -10.78
C GLU A 13 5.12 8.22 -12.08
N GLY A 14 3.91 7.63 -12.11
CA GLY A 14 3.46 6.85 -13.25
C GLY A 14 2.28 5.91 -12.95
N ARG A 15 2.20 4.80 -13.68
CA ARG A 15 1.20 3.75 -13.40
C ARG A 15 1.57 3.08 -12.09
N ARG A 16 0.57 2.84 -11.24
CA ARG A 16 0.73 2.09 -10.00
C ARG A 16 1.07 0.65 -10.36
N VAL A 17 2.32 0.25 -10.12
CA VAL A 17 2.83 -1.10 -10.42
C VAL A 17 3.13 -1.83 -9.11
N CYS A 18 2.77 -3.11 -9.03
CA CYS A 18 3.14 -3.92 -7.88
C CYS A 18 4.66 -4.09 -7.81
N PRO A 19 5.31 -3.75 -6.67
CA PRO A 19 6.78 -3.83 -6.54
C PRO A 19 7.33 -5.27 -6.52
N ASN A 20 6.46 -6.27 -6.31
CA ASN A 20 6.87 -7.67 -6.24
C ASN A 20 6.70 -8.39 -7.58
N CYS A 21 5.52 -8.28 -8.21
CA CYS A 21 5.21 -9.03 -9.44
C CYS A 21 5.20 -8.17 -10.71
N GLY A 22 5.37 -6.84 -10.60
CA GLY A 22 5.35 -5.94 -11.76
C GLY A 22 3.95 -5.73 -12.36
N GLU A 23 2.88 -6.06 -11.64
CA GLU A 23 1.51 -5.90 -12.14
C GLU A 23 1.15 -4.41 -12.23
N GLU A 24 0.87 -3.92 -13.44
CA GLU A 24 0.49 -2.52 -13.72
C GLU A 24 -1.03 -2.31 -13.80
N LYS A 25 -1.83 -3.38 -13.75
CA LYS A 25 -3.29 -3.29 -13.85
C LYS A 25 -3.88 -2.74 -12.56
N LYS A 26 -4.45 -1.54 -12.65
CA LYS A 26 -5.17 -0.90 -11.54
C LYS A 26 -6.30 -1.76 -10.98
N GLU A 27 -6.98 -2.53 -11.82
CA GLU A 27 -8.05 -3.45 -11.41
C GLU A 27 -7.56 -4.54 -10.46
N MET A 28 -6.28 -4.91 -10.56
CA MET A 28 -5.64 -5.89 -9.68
C MET A 28 -5.09 -5.24 -8.40
N ILE A 29 -5.11 -3.91 -8.26
CA ILE A 29 -4.52 -3.22 -7.10
C ILE A 29 -5.62 -2.62 -6.26
N HIS A 30 -5.91 -3.27 -5.14
CA HIS A 30 -6.93 -2.83 -4.19
C HIS A 30 -6.32 -1.81 -3.22
N GLU A 31 -6.87 -0.61 -3.21
CA GLU A 31 -6.55 0.40 -2.19
C GLU A 31 -7.40 0.18 -0.94
N SER A 32 -6.80 0.30 0.23
CA SER A 32 -7.49 0.20 1.52
C SER A 32 -6.84 1.09 2.55
N THR A 33 -7.63 1.61 3.48
CA THR A 33 -7.10 2.42 4.58
C THR A 33 -6.43 1.51 5.62
N ASP A 34 -5.17 1.80 5.93
CA ASP A 34 -4.42 1.08 6.94
C ASP A 34 -4.62 1.73 8.31
N LYS A 35 -5.52 1.17 9.10
CA LYS A 35 -5.80 1.64 10.47
C LYS A 35 -4.63 1.41 11.44
N GLY A 36 -3.62 0.64 11.04
CA GLY A 36 -2.38 0.42 11.78
C GLY A 36 -1.35 1.53 11.59
N ASN A 37 -1.41 2.27 10.47
CA ASN A 37 -0.51 3.38 10.19
C ASN A 37 -1.23 4.71 10.46
N ILE A 38 -1.05 5.25 11.67
CA ILE A 38 -1.61 6.55 12.07
C ILE A 38 -0.64 7.63 11.59
N ILE A 39 -1.00 8.34 10.52
CA ILE A 39 -0.21 9.47 9.98
C ILE A 39 -0.29 10.67 10.92
N SER A 40 -1.48 10.91 11.48
CA SER A 40 -1.70 11.96 12.46
C SER A 40 -2.73 11.50 13.47
N ASP A 41 -2.43 11.66 14.76
CA ASP A 41 -3.38 11.34 15.83
C ASP A 41 -4.44 12.43 16.00
N TYR A 42 -4.13 13.68 15.60
CA TYR A 42 -5.02 14.82 15.74
C TYR A 42 -4.83 15.85 14.62
N PRO A 43 -5.71 15.93 13.60
CA PRO A 43 -6.89 15.11 13.31
C PRO A 43 -6.51 13.68 12.87
N ARG A 44 -7.34 12.68 13.23
CA ARG A 44 -7.04 11.26 13.05
C ARG A 44 -6.99 10.87 11.57
N MET A 45 -5.79 10.86 11.00
CA MET A 45 -5.54 10.46 9.62
C MET A 45 -4.81 9.13 9.59
N TYR A 46 -5.38 8.18 8.87
CA TYR A 46 -4.79 6.88 8.63
C TYR A 46 -4.12 6.87 7.26
N GLY A 47 -3.02 6.12 7.14
CA GLY A 47 -2.36 5.90 5.87
C GLY A 47 -3.18 5.02 4.92
N HIS A 48 -2.89 5.13 3.64
CA HIS A 48 -3.41 4.21 2.64
C HIS A 48 -2.40 3.08 2.42
N LYS A 49 -2.93 1.88 2.19
CA LYS A 49 -2.18 0.72 1.71
C LYS A 49 -2.78 0.19 0.43
N TYR A 50 -1.94 -0.50 -0.31
CA TYR A 50 -2.23 -1.13 -1.58
C TYR A 50 -2.02 -2.62 -1.45
N LYS A 51 -2.91 -3.39 -2.07
CA LYS A 51 -2.83 -4.84 -2.12
C LYS A 51 -2.93 -5.31 -3.56
N CYS A 52 -1.94 -6.06 -4.02
CA CYS A 52 -2.02 -6.73 -5.31
C CYS A 52 -2.88 -8.00 -5.21
N GLY A 53 -3.88 -8.13 -6.06
CA GLY A 53 -4.71 -9.33 -6.21
C GLY A 53 -4.02 -10.47 -6.95
N SER A 54 -2.92 -10.20 -7.66
CA SER A 54 -2.16 -11.22 -8.42
C SER A 54 -1.19 -11.99 -7.52
N CYS A 55 -0.38 -11.29 -6.71
CA CYS A 55 0.63 -11.91 -5.83
C CYS A 55 0.32 -11.80 -4.33
N GLY A 56 -0.72 -11.05 -3.94
CA GLY A 56 -1.05 -10.83 -2.53
C GLY A 56 -0.16 -9.81 -1.80
N THR A 57 0.81 -9.21 -2.48
CA THR A 57 1.74 -8.25 -1.86
C THR A 57 0.99 -7.00 -1.38
N GLU A 58 1.27 -6.58 -0.15
CA GLU A 58 0.75 -5.37 0.46
C GLU A 58 1.86 -4.32 0.60
N TRP A 59 1.63 -3.10 0.11
CA TRP A 59 2.58 -1.99 0.19
C TRP A 59 1.92 -0.65 0.52
N ARG A 60 2.71 0.30 1.01
CA ARG A 60 2.32 1.68 1.30
C ARG A 60 3.11 2.61 0.37
N GLU A 61 2.45 3.64 -0.15
CA GLU A 61 3.10 4.75 -0.84
C GLU A 61 3.38 5.85 0.20
N LYS A 62 4.66 6.24 0.37
CA LYS A 62 5.06 7.34 1.25
C LYS A 62 5.19 8.65 0.47
#